data_AF-A0AAD9R281-F1
#
_entry.id   AF-A0AAD9R281-F1
#
_cell.length_a   1.000
_cell.length_b   1.000
_cell.length_c   1.000
_cell.angle_alpha   90.00
_cell.angle_beta   90.00
_cell.angle_gamma   90.00
#
_symmetry.space_group_name_H-M   'P 1'
#
loop_
_entity.id
_entity.type
_entity.pdbx_description
1 polymer ?
#
loop_
_entity_poly.entity_id
_entity_poly.type
_entity_poly.pdbx_seq_one_letter_code
_entity_poly.pdbx_strand_id
1 'polypeptide(L)'
;MLSPEGIDAKTTQLKAERLLSKPSAHEGKELFEERIERATCLYSNESERFVLKERNFARQYAQIYAVRIMAMRKKLAAAARRKWGVNFELKKQLAEVKGNEKCVHNLMPQPPRVKYADDGDELVIEDESERVVITGNIPVGNVVTGSIVALCGHTTDKGKFHVEEYCFSGFPYQTAPTLEPCLAQGEDRYVALVSGLGFGSESQDLLSLQMFSDLVSGELGIDIMPGEYDPANHTMPQQPLHRCMFPQAAAFSTFQSVTNPYEAIIGGIRILGTSGQNVQDIYRVSSFEDHMEILEHTLNWSHIAPTAPDTLGCHPYYIKDPFILEKCPHVYFVGNQPKYQSKIINA
;
A
#
# COMPACT_ATOMS: atom_id res chain seq x y z
N MET A 1 -6.30 -21.42 -18.10
CA MET A 1 -5.43 -22.61 -18.05
C MET A 1 -4.04 -22.12 -17.69
N LEU A 2 -3.55 -22.46 -16.51
CA LEU A 2 -2.14 -22.24 -16.15
C LEU A 2 -1.27 -23.12 -17.05
N SER A 3 -0.17 -22.57 -17.58
CA SER A 3 0.78 -23.36 -18.37
C SER A 3 1.46 -24.41 -17.47
N PRO A 4 1.76 -25.63 -17.98
CA PRO A 4 2.25 -26.73 -17.15
C PRO A 4 3.69 -26.58 -16.63
N GLU A 5 4.41 -25.53 -17.02
CA GLU A 5 5.87 -25.41 -16.82
C GLU A 5 6.29 -24.89 -15.43
N GLY A 6 5.41 -24.94 -14.43
CA GLY A 6 5.69 -24.40 -13.09
C GLY A 6 5.07 -25.18 -11.93
N ILE A 7 4.71 -26.46 -12.11
CA ILE A 7 4.19 -27.27 -11.00
C ILE A 7 5.37 -27.63 -10.09
N ASP A 8 5.49 -26.90 -8.99
CA ASP A 8 6.40 -27.25 -7.90
C ASP A 8 6.03 -28.62 -7.32
N ALA A 9 6.84 -29.62 -7.66
CA ALA A 9 6.66 -31.01 -7.25
C ALA A 9 6.87 -31.24 -5.73
N LYS A 10 7.31 -30.22 -4.97
CA LYS A 10 7.46 -30.32 -3.52
C LYS A 10 6.11 -30.34 -2.79
N THR A 11 5.09 -29.64 -3.30
CA THR A 11 3.90 -29.27 -2.50
C THR A 11 2.70 -30.20 -2.62
N THR A 12 2.61 -31.02 -3.67
CA THR A 12 1.44 -31.89 -3.90
C THR A 12 1.85 -33.30 -4.31
N GLN A 13 2.59 -33.99 -3.44
CA GLN A 13 2.72 -35.45 -3.52
C GLN A 13 1.46 -36.16 -2.99
N LEU A 14 0.28 -35.65 -3.36
CA LEU A 14 -0.99 -36.28 -3.01
C LEU A 14 -1.02 -37.65 -3.69
N LYS A 15 -1.05 -38.72 -2.88
CA LYS A 15 -1.22 -40.10 -3.36
C LYS A 15 -2.65 -40.25 -3.91
N ALA A 16 -2.86 -39.84 -5.16
CA ALA A 16 -4.17 -39.87 -5.84
C ALA A 16 -4.87 -41.25 -5.76
N GLU A 17 -4.08 -42.31 -5.68
CA GLU A 17 -4.51 -43.70 -5.52
C GLU A 17 -5.29 -43.97 -4.22
N ARG A 18 -5.18 -43.11 -3.19
CA ARG A 18 -5.88 -43.27 -1.91
C ARG A 18 -7.34 -42.83 -1.96
N LEU A 19 -7.65 -41.68 -2.56
CA LEU A 19 -8.99 -41.08 -2.52
C LEU A 19 -9.97 -41.69 -3.52
N LEU A 20 -9.47 -42.42 -4.54
CA LEU A 20 -10.27 -43.16 -5.52
C LEU A 20 -10.24 -44.67 -5.25
N SER A 21 -10.21 -45.08 -3.97
CA SER A 21 -10.20 -46.48 -3.54
C SER A 21 -11.44 -46.82 -2.69
N LYS A 22 -11.70 -48.13 -2.47
CA LYS A 22 -12.79 -48.55 -1.57
C LYS A 22 -12.48 -48.09 -0.14
N PRO A 23 -13.49 -47.69 0.66
CA PRO A 23 -13.29 -47.34 2.06
C PRO A 23 -12.55 -48.46 2.80
N SER A 24 -11.51 -48.12 3.56
CA SER A 24 -10.69 -49.12 4.25
C SER A 24 -11.36 -49.52 5.57
N ALA A 25 -11.38 -50.81 5.91
CA ALA A 25 -11.96 -51.30 7.16
C ALA A 25 -11.20 -50.83 8.42
N HIS A 26 -10.01 -50.25 8.24
CA HIS A 26 -9.16 -49.68 9.29
C HIS A 26 -9.33 -48.15 9.46
N GLU A 27 -10.31 -47.56 8.77
CA GLU A 27 -10.56 -46.12 8.81
C GLU A 27 -10.71 -45.58 10.24
N GLY A 28 -11.26 -46.34 11.19
CA GLY A 28 -11.39 -45.87 12.58
C GLY A 28 -10.11 -45.85 13.44
N LYS A 29 -9.01 -46.50 13.02
CA LYS A 29 -7.79 -46.66 13.86
C LYS A 29 -6.49 -46.15 13.24
N GLU A 30 -6.40 -46.09 11.91
CA GLU A 30 -5.20 -45.57 11.21
C GLU A 30 -5.42 -44.20 10.53
N LEU A 31 -6.67 -43.69 10.42
CA LEU A 31 -6.94 -42.39 9.76
C LEU A 31 -6.35 -41.16 10.48
N PHE A 32 -5.95 -41.28 11.74
CA PHE A 32 -5.44 -40.16 12.54
C PHE A 32 -3.91 -40.05 12.59
N GLU A 33 -3.15 -40.94 11.95
CA GLU A 33 -1.69 -41.04 12.15
C GLU A 33 -0.80 -40.26 11.16
N GLU A 34 -1.35 -39.57 10.17
CA GLU A 34 -0.65 -38.42 9.58
C GLU A 34 -1.43 -37.14 9.90
N ARG A 35 -1.58 -36.86 11.21
CA ARG A 35 -1.95 -35.52 11.66
C ARG A 35 -0.85 -34.57 11.16
N ILE A 36 -1.11 -33.89 10.05
CA ILE A 36 -0.20 -32.89 9.52
C ILE A 36 -0.19 -31.73 10.52
N GLU A 37 0.93 -31.56 11.22
CA GLU A 37 1.13 -30.37 12.04
C GLU A 37 1.37 -29.17 11.13
N ARG A 38 0.59 -28.11 11.36
CA ARG A 38 0.74 -26.88 10.60
C ARG A 38 2.07 -26.23 10.95
N ALA A 39 2.91 -26.02 9.94
CA ALA A 39 4.15 -25.31 10.13
C ALA A 39 3.88 -23.87 10.62
N THR A 40 4.64 -23.44 11.62
CA THR A 40 4.56 -22.09 12.19
C THR A 40 5.74 -21.24 11.77
N CYS A 41 5.57 -19.92 11.83
CA CYS A 41 6.65 -18.94 11.73
C CYS A 41 6.51 -17.94 12.88
N LEU A 42 7.62 -17.32 13.27
CA LEU A 42 7.62 -16.09 14.05
C LEU A 42 6.82 -15.04 13.30
N TYR A 43 5.99 -14.37 14.07
CA TYR A 43 5.08 -13.34 13.63
C TYR A 43 5.26 -12.12 14.53
N SER A 44 5.35 -10.95 13.91
CA SER A 44 5.27 -9.67 14.60
C SER A 44 4.37 -8.73 13.82
N ASN A 45 3.37 -8.15 14.49
CA ASN A 45 2.56 -7.09 13.93
C ASN A 45 3.30 -5.75 14.11
N GLU A 46 3.62 -5.10 12.99
CA GLU A 46 4.38 -3.84 12.94
C GLU A 46 3.48 -2.63 12.63
N SER A 47 2.16 -2.79 12.80
CA SER A 47 1.16 -1.79 12.39
C SER A 47 0.86 -0.72 13.44
N GLU A 48 1.58 -0.70 14.56
CA GLU A 48 1.39 0.26 15.67
C GLU A 48 1.35 1.72 15.19
N ARG A 49 2.11 2.07 14.15
CA ARG A 49 2.12 3.42 13.56
C ARG A 49 0.80 3.85 12.92
N PHE A 50 -0.09 2.91 12.60
CA PHE A 50 -1.41 3.14 12.04
C PHE A 50 -2.51 3.13 13.12
N VAL A 51 -2.18 2.81 14.37
CA VAL A 51 -3.13 2.82 15.49
C VAL A 51 -3.32 4.24 16.00
N LEU A 52 -4.56 4.71 16.01
CA LEU A 52 -4.94 6.03 16.52
C LEU A 52 -5.13 5.97 18.03
N LYS A 53 -4.12 6.43 18.79
CA LYS A 53 -4.17 6.49 20.26
C LYS A 53 -5.16 7.53 20.78
N GLU A 54 -5.22 8.68 20.11
CA GLU A 54 -6.16 9.75 20.41
C GLU A 54 -6.84 10.21 19.12
N ARG A 55 -8.17 10.36 19.16
CA ARG A 55 -8.96 10.82 18.02
C ARG A 55 -9.37 12.27 18.22
N ASN A 56 -8.55 13.19 17.71
CA ASN A 56 -8.84 14.62 17.75
C ASN A 56 -9.12 15.14 16.32
N PHE A 57 -10.36 15.53 16.07
CA PHE A 57 -10.83 16.03 14.76
C PHE A 57 -10.98 17.55 14.70
N ALA A 58 -10.64 18.27 15.78
CA ALA A 58 -10.76 19.74 15.83
C ALA A 58 -9.63 20.46 15.07
N ARG A 59 -8.80 19.72 14.31
CA ARG A 59 -7.55 20.21 13.71
C ARG A 59 -7.69 20.39 12.21
N GLN A 60 -6.91 21.32 11.67
CA GLN A 60 -6.83 21.58 10.23
C GLN A 60 -5.72 20.73 9.58
N TYR A 61 -5.85 20.42 8.29
CA TYR A 61 -4.93 19.57 7.54
C TYR A 61 -3.58 20.24 7.19
N ALA A 62 -3.39 21.55 7.39
CA ALA A 62 -2.12 22.22 7.04
C ALA A 62 -0.88 21.57 7.69
N GLN A 63 -1.05 21.00 8.89
CA GLN A 63 0.05 20.39 9.64
C GLN A 63 0.59 19.10 9.02
N ILE A 64 -0.25 18.31 8.31
CA ILE A 64 0.22 17.06 7.69
C ILE A 64 1.18 17.35 6.52
N TYR A 65 0.91 18.40 5.73
CA TYR A 65 1.80 18.81 4.62
C TYR A 65 3.16 19.29 5.11
N ALA A 66 3.19 20.12 6.16
CA ALA A 66 4.44 20.61 6.74
C ALA A 66 5.31 19.44 7.23
N VAL A 67 4.71 18.50 7.98
CA VAL A 67 5.41 17.29 8.47
C VAL A 67 5.91 16.43 7.31
N ARG A 68 5.08 16.24 6.26
CA ARG A 68 5.44 15.46 5.08
C ARG A 68 6.64 16.05 4.35
N ILE A 69 6.62 17.36 4.09
CA ILE A 69 7.73 18.09 3.46
C ILE A 69 9.00 17.93 4.32
N MET A 70 8.92 18.15 5.64
CA MET A 70 10.06 18.04 6.54
C MET A 70 10.67 16.63 6.55
N ALA A 71 9.83 15.59 6.58
CA ALA A 71 10.27 14.19 6.57
C ALA A 71 10.89 13.78 5.23
N MET A 72 10.29 14.21 4.11
CA MET A 72 10.73 13.84 2.75
C MET A 72 11.96 14.63 2.28
N ARG A 73 12.18 15.85 2.79
CA ARG A 73 13.29 16.72 2.39
C ARG A 73 14.66 16.04 2.46
N LYS A 74 14.91 15.22 3.49
CA LYS A 74 16.17 14.46 3.63
C LYS A 74 16.32 13.40 2.54
N LYS A 75 15.24 12.66 2.22
CA LYS A 75 15.25 11.61 1.20
C LYS A 75 15.43 12.19 -0.19
N LEU A 76 14.72 13.28 -0.50
CA LEU A 76 14.83 14.00 -1.76
C LEU A 76 16.20 14.63 -1.95
N ALA A 77 16.78 15.26 -0.92
CA ALA A 77 18.14 15.79 -1.00
C ALA A 77 19.16 14.68 -1.31
N ALA A 78 19.00 13.49 -0.73
CA ALA A 78 19.85 12.35 -1.05
C ALA A 78 19.65 11.85 -2.50
N ALA A 79 18.41 11.76 -2.97
CA ALA A 79 18.10 11.38 -4.35
C ALA A 79 18.64 12.38 -5.38
N ALA A 80 18.44 13.68 -5.14
CA ALA A 80 18.95 14.77 -5.97
C ALA A 80 20.49 14.75 -6.05
N ARG A 81 21.19 14.51 -4.92
CA ARG A 81 22.66 14.38 -4.93
C ARG A 81 23.16 13.18 -5.72
N ARG A 82 22.44 12.05 -5.68
CA ARG A 82 22.79 10.88 -6.50
C ARG A 82 22.60 11.15 -7.99
N LYS A 83 21.55 11.90 -8.36
CA LYS A 83 21.22 12.17 -9.77
C LYS A 83 22.05 13.31 -10.36
N TRP A 84 22.23 14.41 -9.64
CA TRP A 84 22.80 15.67 -10.14
C TRP A 84 24.17 16.03 -9.54
N GLY A 85 24.76 15.15 -8.71
CA GLY A 85 26.05 15.39 -8.07
C GLY A 85 25.97 16.38 -6.90
N VAL A 86 27.11 16.98 -6.52
CA VAL A 86 27.19 17.93 -5.39
C VAL A 86 27.20 19.41 -5.80
N ASN A 87 27.30 19.69 -7.10
CA ASN A 87 27.44 21.04 -7.65
C ASN A 87 26.08 21.69 -7.98
N PHE A 88 25.10 21.59 -7.08
CA PHE A 88 23.85 22.34 -7.18
C PHE A 88 23.51 22.99 -5.84
N GLU A 89 22.93 24.19 -5.91
CA GLU A 89 22.50 24.92 -4.71
C GLU A 89 21.07 24.49 -4.35
N LEU A 90 20.90 23.80 -3.22
CA LEU A 90 19.58 23.45 -2.70
C LEU A 90 18.96 24.66 -1.99
N LYS A 91 18.11 25.41 -2.69
CA LYS A 91 17.28 26.48 -2.11
C LYS A 91 16.24 25.88 -1.16
N LYS A 92 16.07 26.48 0.02
CA LYS A 92 15.22 25.92 1.10
C LYS A 92 13.80 26.46 1.09
N GLN A 93 13.60 27.63 0.50
CA GLN A 93 12.34 28.33 0.40
C GLN A 93 12.15 28.77 -1.04
N LEU A 94 10.96 28.56 -1.60
CA LEU A 94 10.57 29.08 -2.90
C LEU A 94 10.68 30.61 -2.91
N ALA A 95 10.46 31.30 -1.79
CA ALA A 95 10.61 32.76 -1.66
C ALA A 95 12.02 33.32 -2.00
N GLU A 96 13.03 32.45 -2.16
CA GLU A 96 14.34 32.80 -2.69
C GLU A 96 14.32 32.96 -4.24
N VAL A 97 13.16 32.70 -4.87
CA VAL A 97 12.81 32.86 -6.27
C VAL A 97 11.89 34.08 -6.41
N LYS A 98 12.19 34.98 -7.35
CA LYS A 98 11.43 36.23 -7.51
C LYS A 98 10.32 36.10 -8.55
N GLY A 99 9.08 36.41 -8.17
CA GLY A 99 7.96 36.68 -9.10
C GLY A 99 6.59 36.70 -8.43
N ASN A 100 5.80 37.75 -8.67
CA ASN A 100 4.55 38.10 -7.97
C ASN A 100 3.26 37.56 -8.63
N GLU A 101 2.27 37.22 -7.79
CA GLU A 101 0.80 37.47 -7.82
C GLU A 101 -0.10 36.24 -7.49
N LYS A 102 -1.26 36.50 -6.86
CA LYS A 102 -2.20 35.51 -6.25
C LYS A 102 -3.61 35.58 -6.84
N CYS A 103 -4.29 34.43 -6.93
CA CYS A 103 -5.75 34.30 -7.12
C CYS A 103 -6.33 33.09 -6.33
N VAL A 104 -7.64 33.10 -6.03
CA VAL A 104 -8.39 32.06 -5.27
C VAL A 104 -9.66 31.65 -6.03
N HIS A 105 -10.05 30.36 -5.97
CA HIS A 105 -11.28 29.83 -6.55
C HIS A 105 -12.07 28.95 -5.56
N ASN A 106 -13.40 29.07 -5.58
CA ASN A 106 -14.36 28.22 -4.85
C ASN A 106 -15.00 27.24 -5.84
N LEU A 107 -15.10 25.96 -5.49
CA LEU A 107 -15.70 24.92 -6.34
C LEU A 107 -17.04 24.41 -5.78
N MET A 108 -18.01 24.25 -6.69
CA MET A 108 -19.27 23.52 -6.46
C MET A 108 -19.04 22.01 -6.65
N PRO A 109 -19.81 21.12 -5.98
CA PRO A 109 -19.64 19.67 -6.11
C PRO A 109 -20.04 19.19 -7.51
N GLN A 110 -19.12 18.47 -8.15
CA GLN A 110 -19.30 17.83 -9.46
C GLN A 110 -19.84 16.40 -9.31
N PRO A 111 -20.52 15.85 -10.32
CA PRO A 111 -20.96 14.45 -10.30
C PRO A 111 -19.75 13.49 -10.26
N PRO A 112 -19.92 12.28 -9.68
CA PRO A 112 -18.84 11.29 -9.61
C PRO A 112 -18.37 10.89 -11.01
N ARG A 113 -17.07 11.00 -11.27
CA ARG A 113 -16.43 10.53 -12.51
C ARG A 113 -15.60 9.29 -12.24
N VAL A 114 -15.39 8.47 -13.27
CA VAL A 114 -14.46 7.32 -13.21
C VAL A 114 -13.02 7.80 -13.08
N LYS A 115 -12.67 8.85 -13.84
CA LYS A 115 -11.42 9.61 -13.71
C LYS A 115 -11.70 11.11 -13.68
N TYR A 116 -10.84 11.82 -12.98
CA TYR A 116 -10.83 13.27 -12.80
C TYR A 116 -9.65 13.94 -13.48
N ALA A 117 -8.66 13.17 -13.94
CA ALA A 117 -7.54 13.69 -14.74
C ALA A 117 -8.03 14.21 -16.10
N ASP A 118 -7.48 15.35 -16.52
CA ASP A 118 -7.80 16.04 -17.77
C ASP A 118 -6.51 16.53 -18.45
N ASP A 119 -6.51 16.59 -19.79
CA ASP A 119 -5.35 17.08 -20.56
C ASP A 119 -5.03 18.57 -20.29
N GLY A 120 -6.01 19.31 -19.75
CA GLY A 120 -5.87 20.69 -19.31
C GLY A 120 -5.37 20.86 -17.87
N ASP A 121 -5.08 19.78 -17.14
CA ASP A 121 -4.56 19.86 -15.77
C ASP A 121 -3.22 20.61 -15.73
N GLU A 122 -3.00 21.36 -14.66
CA GLU A 122 -1.74 22.05 -14.39
C GLU A 122 -1.13 21.56 -13.08
N LEU A 123 0.18 21.36 -13.06
CA LEU A 123 0.90 21.09 -11.82
C LEU A 123 1.31 22.42 -11.16
N VAL A 124 1.13 22.48 -9.85
CA VAL A 124 1.57 23.59 -9.01
C VAL A 124 2.47 23.02 -7.93
N ILE A 125 3.71 23.51 -7.84
CA ILE A 125 4.58 23.20 -6.72
C ILE A 125 4.27 24.16 -5.57
N GLU A 126 4.12 23.61 -4.37
CA GLU A 126 3.82 24.34 -3.15
C GLU A 126 4.87 24.04 -2.09
N ASP A 127 5.33 25.07 -1.40
CA ASP A 127 6.09 24.96 -0.16
C ASP A 127 5.45 25.79 0.98
N GLU A 128 6.20 26.02 2.06
CA GLU A 128 5.72 26.80 3.21
C GLU A 128 5.47 28.29 2.89
N SER A 129 5.94 28.79 1.73
CA SER A 129 5.95 30.20 1.39
C SER A 129 4.95 30.53 0.27
N GLU A 130 5.00 29.79 -0.83
CA GLU A 130 4.25 30.15 -2.04
C GLU A 130 3.89 28.94 -2.93
N ARG A 131 3.15 29.24 -4.00
CA ARG A 131 2.67 28.30 -5.01
C ARG A 131 3.11 28.78 -6.39
N VAL A 132 3.79 27.93 -7.14
CA VAL A 132 4.29 28.25 -8.48
C VAL A 132 3.82 27.20 -9.47
N VAL A 133 3.21 27.64 -10.58
CA VAL A 133 2.83 26.74 -11.67
C VAL A 133 4.09 26.21 -12.34
N ILE A 134 4.17 24.90 -12.54
CA ILE A 134 5.32 24.26 -13.19
C ILE A 134 4.98 23.87 -14.63
N THR A 135 5.97 23.96 -15.51
CA THR A 135 5.85 23.67 -16.94
C THR A 135 7.10 22.90 -17.41
N GLY A 136 7.12 22.40 -18.64
CA GLY A 136 8.29 21.74 -19.21
C GLY A 136 8.28 20.23 -19.01
N ASN A 137 9.45 19.65 -18.72
CA ASN A 137 9.69 18.21 -18.76
C ASN A 137 9.23 17.49 -17.48
N ILE A 138 7.92 17.45 -17.23
CA ILE A 138 7.31 16.68 -16.14
C ILE A 138 5.95 16.13 -16.60
N PRO A 139 5.65 14.83 -16.38
CA PRO A 139 4.42 14.23 -16.90
C PRO A 139 3.23 14.59 -16.00
N VAL A 140 2.49 15.65 -16.36
CA VAL A 140 1.35 16.19 -15.58
C VAL A 140 0.39 15.09 -15.14
N GLY A 141 -0.05 14.24 -16.07
CA GLY A 141 -1.01 13.16 -15.79
C GLY A 141 -0.48 12.05 -14.88
N ASN A 142 0.83 11.94 -14.65
CA ASN A 142 1.46 10.87 -13.86
C ASN A 142 2.04 11.37 -12.53
N VAL A 143 1.71 12.60 -12.13
CA VAL A 143 2.05 13.17 -10.83
C VAL A 143 0.78 13.60 -10.12
N VAL A 144 0.55 13.06 -8.93
CA VAL A 144 -0.65 13.36 -8.14
C VAL A 144 -0.37 14.34 -7.01
N THR A 145 -1.40 15.03 -6.54
CA THR A 145 -1.31 15.91 -5.37
C THR A 145 -0.69 15.20 -4.16
N GLY A 146 0.03 15.98 -3.35
CA GLY A 146 0.74 15.50 -2.16
C GLY A 146 2.00 14.67 -2.43
N SER A 147 2.34 14.41 -3.70
CA SER A 147 3.64 13.86 -4.09
C SER A 147 4.75 14.89 -3.84
N ILE A 148 5.83 14.48 -3.17
CA ILE A 148 6.97 15.37 -2.93
C ILE A 148 8.06 15.08 -3.97
N VAL A 149 8.43 16.11 -4.73
CA VAL A 149 9.34 16.05 -5.88
C VAL A 149 10.44 17.09 -5.75
N ALA A 150 11.63 16.77 -6.25
CA ALA A 150 12.71 17.73 -6.46
C ALA A 150 12.73 18.14 -7.94
N LEU A 151 12.75 19.43 -8.21
CA LEU A 151 12.77 20.00 -9.55
C LEU A 151 14.10 20.71 -9.81
N CYS A 152 14.63 20.57 -11.02
CA CYS A 152 15.77 21.30 -11.55
C CYS A 152 15.30 22.06 -12.80
N GLY A 153 15.65 23.34 -12.89
CA GLY A 153 15.18 24.20 -13.95
C GLY A 153 15.29 25.67 -13.57
N HIS A 154 14.48 26.52 -14.20
CA HIS A 154 14.57 27.96 -14.06
C HIS A 154 13.20 28.65 -14.10
N THR A 155 13.11 29.82 -13.49
CA THR A 155 11.90 30.64 -13.53
C THR A 155 11.78 31.34 -14.89
N THR A 156 10.56 31.38 -15.41
CA THR A 156 10.20 32.11 -16.63
C THR A 156 9.78 33.54 -16.31
N ASP A 157 9.81 34.41 -17.31
CA ASP A 157 9.34 35.79 -17.26
C ASP A 157 7.85 35.95 -16.88
N LYS A 158 7.07 34.86 -16.97
CA LYS A 158 5.65 34.81 -16.61
C LYS A 158 5.36 34.27 -15.20
N GLY A 159 6.39 34.14 -14.34
CA GLY A 159 6.21 33.64 -12.97
C GLY A 159 5.92 32.14 -12.87
N LYS A 160 6.08 31.37 -13.96
CA LYS A 160 6.06 29.90 -13.95
C LYS A 160 7.48 29.35 -13.79
N PHE A 161 7.62 28.14 -13.25
CA PHE A 161 8.89 27.42 -13.21
C PHE A 161 8.98 26.42 -14.39
N HIS A 162 10.00 26.55 -15.23
CA HIS A 162 10.27 25.60 -16.31
C HIS A 162 11.18 24.49 -15.81
N VAL A 163 10.65 23.26 -15.79
CA VAL A 163 11.34 22.04 -15.35
C VAL A 163 12.15 21.48 -16.51
N GLU A 164 13.44 21.35 -16.31
CA GLU A 164 14.35 20.63 -17.22
C GLU A 164 14.48 19.17 -16.78
N GLU A 165 14.60 18.95 -15.47
CA GLU A 165 14.67 17.63 -14.86
C GLU A 165 13.93 17.58 -13.52
N TYR A 166 13.45 16.39 -13.16
CA TYR A 166 12.86 16.13 -11.84
C TYR A 166 13.39 14.81 -11.26
N CYS A 167 13.27 14.66 -9.93
CA CYS A 167 13.41 13.35 -9.28
C CYS A 167 12.50 13.22 -8.05
N PHE A 168 12.03 12.00 -7.83
CA PHE A 168 11.35 11.61 -6.59
C PHE A 168 12.37 11.05 -5.58
N SER A 169 11.92 10.73 -4.37
CA SER A 169 12.78 10.15 -3.33
C SER A 169 13.43 8.83 -3.74
N GLY A 170 12.85 8.12 -4.70
CA GLY A 170 13.20 6.74 -5.02
C GLY A 170 12.63 5.77 -3.99
N PHE A 171 12.96 4.51 -4.18
CA PHE A 171 12.64 3.45 -3.23
C PHE A 171 13.32 3.74 -1.88
N PRO A 172 12.64 3.50 -0.74
CA PRO A 172 13.30 3.54 0.55
C PRO A 172 14.42 2.49 0.62
N TYR A 173 15.35 2.64 1.57
CA TYR A 173 16.36 1.62 1.78
C TYR A 173 15.71 0.31 2.27
N GLN A 174 16.06 -0.81 1.64
CA GLN A 174 15.65 -2.15 2.07
C GLN A 174 16.74 -2.77 2.93
N THR A 175 16.37 -3.28 4.10
CA THR A 175 17.27 -4.10 4.93
C THR A 175 17.04 -5.55 4.56
N ALA A 176 18.10 -6.33 4.35
CA ALA A 176 17.98 -7.76 4.06
C ALA A 176 17.18 -8.49 5.17
N PRO A 177 16.32 -9.46 4.81
CA PRO A 177 15.50 -10.17 5.79
C PRO A 177 16.38 -11.04 6.69
N THR A 178 16.10 -11.03 7.99
CA THR A 178 16.68 -12.00 8.93
C THR A 178 15.77 -13.20 8.99
N LEU A 179 15.96 -14.13 8.05
CA LEU A 179 15.13 -15.32 7.90
C LEU A 179 15.22 -16.24 9.12
N GLU A 180 14.10 -16.89 9.44
CA GLU A 180 14.12 -18.01 10.37
C GLU A 180 14.97 -19.18 9.86
N PRO A 181 15.51 -20.03 10.77
CA PRO A 181 16.34 -21.15 10.39
C PRO A 181 15.68 -22.09 9.35
N CYS A 182 14.38 -22.38 9.49
CA CYS A 182 13.66 -23.24 8.55
C CYS A 182 13.64 -22.65 7.12
N LEU A 183 13.30 -21.37 7.00
CA LEU A 183 13.30 -20.63 5.73
C LEU A 183 14.72 -20.50 5.16
N ALA A 184 15.71 -20.24 6.00
CA ALA A 184 17.12 -20.15 5.59
C ALA A 184 17.68 -21.50 5.11
N GLN A 185 17.12 -22.61 5.57
CA GLN A 185 17.45 -23.98 5.12
C GLN A 185 16.69 -24.39 3.85
N GLY A 186 15.83 -23.52 3.31
CA GLY A 186 15.07 -23.77 2.09
C GLY A 186 13.76 -24.52 2.30
N GLU A 187 13.23 -24.55 3.52
CA GLU A 187 11.84 -24.96 3.74
C GLU A 187 10.87 -23.88 3.23
N ASP A 188 9.81 -24.32 2.57
CA ASP A 188 8.80 -23.43 2.02
C ASP A 188 7.75 -23.09 3.09
N ARG A 189 7.27 -21.84 3.05
CA ARG A 189 6.14 -21.33 3.84
C ARG A 189 5.28 -20.45 2.95
N TYR A 190 3.97 -20.53 3.12
CA TYR A 190 3.00 -19.86 2.26
C TYR A 190 2.16 -18.87 3.05
N VAL A 191 1.87 -17.71 2.43
CA VAL A 191 0.92 -16.70 2.92
C VAL A 191 -0.20 -16.60 1.90
N ALA A 192 -1.44 -16.78 2.34
CA ALA A 192 -2.61 -16.57 1.50
C ALA A 192 -3.07 -15.11 1.62
N LEU A 193 -3.06 -14.37 0.51
CA LEU A 193 -3.63 -13.03 0.43
C LEU A 193 -4.97 -13.10 -0.30
N VAL A 194 -6.04 -12.73 0.40
CA VAL A 194 -7.41 -12.73 -0.15
C VAL A 194 -8.05 -11.38 0.15
N SER A 195 -8.74 -10.81 -0.82
CA SER A 195 -9.46 -9.55 -0.69
C SER A 195 -10.73 -9.59 -1.52
N GLY A 196 -11.69 -8.71 -1.20
CA GLY A 196 -12.94 -8.62 -1.97
C GLY A 196 -13.87 -9.81 -1.75
N LEU A 197 -14.00 -10.31 -0.52
CA LEU A 197 -14.90 -11.43 -0.19
C LEU A 197 -16.38 -11.14 -0.47
N GLY A 198 -16.77 -9.88 -0.66
CA GLY A 198 -18.04 -9.52 -1.29
C GLY A 198 -19.31 -10.07 -0.62
N PHE A 199 -19.27 -10.41 0.68
CA PHE A 199 -20.43 -10.97 1.37
C PHE A 199 -21.65 -10.05 1.23
N GLY A 200 -22.75 -10.61 0.74
CA GLY A 200 -23.97 -9.86 0.45
C GLY A 200 -24.06 -9.26 -0.96
N SER A 201 -23.01 -9.36 -1.79
CA SER A 201 -23.08 -9.05 -3.22
C SER A 201 -23.82 -10.14 -3.99
N GLU A 202 -24.63 -9.75 -4.98
CA GLU A 202 -25.31 -10.69 -5.89
C GLU A 202 -24.33 -11.52 -6.72
N SER A 203 -23.13 -10.99 -6.98
CA SER A 203 -22.07 -11.65 -7.75
C SER A 203 -21.21 -12.62 -6.94
N GLN A 204 -21.52 -12.82 -5.64
CA GLN A 204 -20.62 -13.56 -4.76
C GLN A 204 -20.70 -15.07 -4.96
N ASP A 205 -19.56 -15.68 -5.27
CA ASP A 205 -19.43 -17.14 -5.42
C ASP A 205 -19.13 -17.81 -4.07
N LEU A 206 -20.19 -18.23 -3.39
CA LEU A 206 -20.09 -18.94 -2.11
C LEU A 206 -19.46 -20.33 -2.23
N LEU A 207 -19.58 -21.00 -3.39
CA LEU A 207 -19.01 -22.33 -3.59
C LEU A 207 -17.49 -22.25 -3.67
N SER A 208 -16.96 -21.34 -4.48
CA SER A 208 -15.51 -21.12 -4.57
C SER A 208 -14.93 -20.70 -3.22
N LEU A 209 -15.65 -19.88 -2.45
CA LEU A 209 -15.23 -19.50 -1.11
C LEU A 209 -15.23 -20.69 -0.13
N GLN A 210 -16.25 -21.55 -0.18
CA GLN A 210 -16.29 -22.77 0.62
C GLN A 210 -15.13 -23.69 0.26
N MET A 211 -14.86 -23.90 -1.03
CA MET A 211 -13.73 -24.72 -1.49
C MET A 211 -12.37 -24.16 -1.03
N PHE A 212 -12.20 -22.84 -1.07
CA PHE A 212 -11.01 -22.19 -0.52
C PHE A 212 -10.92 -22.43 0.99
N SER A 213 -12.02 -22.20 1.73
CA SER A 213 -12.07 -22.45 3.17
C SER A 213 -11.70 -23.89 3.50
N ASP A 214 -12.24 -24.87 2.79
CA ASP A 214 -11.94 -26.29 3.00
C ASP A 214 -10.46 -26.59 2.73
N LEU A 215 -9.88 -26.01 1.67
CA LEU A 215 -8.46 -26.15 1.33
C LEU A 215 -7.55 -25.58 2.42
N VAL A 216 -7.89 -24.42 2.96
CA VAL A 216 -7.04 -23.73 3.96
C VAL A 216 -7.37 -24.10 5.41
N SER A 217 -8.46 -24.85 5.62
CA SER A 217 -9.03 -25.19 6.93
C SER A 217 -8.00 -25.83 7.89
N GLY A 218 -8.15 -25.55 9.19
CA GLY A 218 -7.24 -25.92 10.28
C GLY A 218 -6.96 -24.75 11.22
N GLU A 219 -5.92 -24.83 12.06
CA GLU A 219 -5.47 -23.72 12.93
C GLU A 219 -4.69 -22.64 12.15
N LEU A 220 -5.24 -22.17 11.02
CA LEU A 220 -4.62 -21.10 10.24
C LEU A 220 -4.70 -19.78 11.01
N GLY A 221 -3.57 -19.08 11.13
CA GLY A 221 -3.53 -17.69 11.57
C GLY A 221 -4.23 -16.78 10.56
N ILE A 222 -5.21 -16.00 11.00
CA ILE A 222 -5.99 -15.09 10.15
C ILE A 222 -5.86 -13.67 10.69
N ASP A 223 -5.34 -12.79 9.85
CA ASP A 223 -5.34 -11.35 10.07
C ASP A 223 -6.39 -10.70 9.17
N ILE A 224 -7.46 -10.17 9.74
CA ILE A 224 -8.51 -9.47 8.99
C ILE A 224 -8.27 -7.96 8.98
N MET A 225 -8.14 -7.41 7.77
CA MET A 225 -8.03 -5.97 7.50
C MET A 225 -9.40 -5.39 7.14
N PRO A 226 -9.76 -4.19 7.62
CA PRO A 226 -10.94 -3.46 7.15
C PRO A 226 -10.76 -2.90 5.74
N GLY A 227 -11.83 -2.90 4.95
CA GLY A 227 -11.97 -2.27 3.63
C GLY A 227 -12.90 -1.05 3.63
N GLU A 228 -13.20 -0.53 2.44
CA GLU A 228 -13.96 0.72 2.23
C GLU A 228 -15.39 0.65 2.77
N TYR A 229 -16.04 -0.52 2.60
CA TYR A 229 -17.45 -0.73 2.96
C TYR A 229 -17.64 -1.51 4.27
N ASP A 230 -16.54 -1.83 4.95
CA ASP A 230 -16.61 -2.51 6.25
C ASP A 230 -16.98 -1.52 7.36
N PRO A 231 -17.57 -1.98 8.48
CA PRO A 231 -17.96 -1.13 9.61
C PRO A 231 -16.74 -0.71 10.46
N ALA A 232 -15.79 -0.05 9.81
CA ALA A 232 -14.67 0.66 10.38
C ALA A 232 -14.79 2.18 10.11
N ASN A 233 -13.85 2.98 10.58
CA ASN A 233 -13.77 4.37 10.15
C ASN A 233 -13.42 4.46 8.66
N HIS A 234 -14.02 5.43 7.95
CA HIS A 234 -13.80 5.65 6.53
C HIS A 234 -12.45 6.32 6.23
N THR A 235 -11.96 7.17 7.13
CA THR A 235 -10.69 7.89 6.94
C THR A 235 -9.49 6.97 7.17
N MET A 236 -8.43 7.13 6.38
CA MET A 236 -7.17 6.42 6.62
C MET A 236 -6.40 6.99 7.84
N PRO A 237 -5.72 6.15 8.65
CA PRO A 237 -5.77 4.69 8.63
C PRO A 237 -7.07 4.16 9.27
N GLN A 238 -7.63 3.13 8.65
CA GLN A 238 -8.78 2.40 9.21
C GLN A 238 -8.33 1.56 10.40
N GLN A 239 -9.05 1.69 11.51
CA GLN A 239 -8.78 0.96 12.74
C GLN A 239 -9.36 -0.46 12.67
N PRO A 240 -8.86 -1.41 13.48
CA PRO A 240 -9.32 -2.79 13.45
C PRO A 240 -10.84 -2.91 13.65
N LEU A 241 -11.43 -3.91 13.00
CA LEU A 241 -12.83 -4.27 13.20
C LEU A 241 -13.05 -4.75 14.62
N HIS A 242 -14.19 -4.36 15.19
CA HIS A 242 -14.45 -4.67 16.59
C HIS A 242 -14.75 -6.16 16.79
N ARG A 243 -14.14 -6.78 17.81
CA ARG A 243 -14.26 -8.23 18.09
C ARG A 243 -15.70 -8.72 18.26
N CYS A 244 -16.64 -7.84 18.63
CA CYS A 244 -18.05 -8.21 18.75
C CYS A 244 -18.68 -8.71 17.44
N MET A 245 -18.08 -8.35 16.29
CA MET A 245 -18.52 -8.83 14.98
C MET A 245 -18.13 -10.29 14.72
N PHE A 246 -17.18 -10.82 15.47
CA PHE A 246 -16.60 -12.14 15.24
C PHE A 246 -16.68 -13.02 16.49
N PRO A 247 -17.87 -13.27 17.06
CA PRO A 247 -18.01 -13.98 18.33
C PRO A 247 -17.41 -15.39 18.30
N GLN A 248 -17.43 -16.05 17.15
CA GLN A 248 -16.85 -17.38 16.96
C GLN A 248 -15.33 -17.32 16.70
N ALA A 249 -14.89 -16.48 15.75
CA ALA A 249 -13.47 -16.41 15.39
C ALA A 249 -12.61 -15.79 16.51
N ALA A 250 -13.14 -14.82 17.27
CA ALA A 250 -12.43 -14.17 18.36
C ALA A 250 -12.15 -15.08 19.57
N ALA A 251 -12.74 -16.29 19.60
CA ALA A 251 -12.40 -17.32 20.58
C ALA A 251 -11.03 -17.97 20.30
N PHE A 252 -10.53 -17.89 19.07
CA PHE A 252 -9.25 -18.47 18.66
C PHE A 252 -8.11 -17.46 18.81
N SER A 253 -6.99 -17.87 19.40
CA SER A 253 -5.77 -17.05 19.49
C SER A 253 -5.11 -16.79 18.14
N THR A 254 -5.49 -17.56 17.12
CA THR A 254 -5.02 -17.45 15.74
C THR A 254 -5.75 -16.36 14.94
N PHE A 255 -6.82 -15.77 15.48
CA PHE A 255 -7.55 -14.68 14.82
C PHE A 255 -7.11 -13.32 15.33
N GLN A 256 -6.74 -12.43 14.41
CA GLN A 256 -6.46 -11.02 14.70
C GLN A 256 -7.25 -10.11 13.77
N SER A 257 -7.80 -9.02 14.32
CA SER A 257 -8.21 -7.89 13.49
C SER A 257 -7.12 -6.82 13.56
N VAL A 258 -6.71 -6.34 12.39
CA VAL A 258 -5.58 -5.42 12.21
C VAL A 258 -6.01 -4.14 11.51
N THR A 259 -5.12 -3.16 11.39
CA THR A 259 -5.40 -1.87 10.74
C THR A 259 -5.38 -1.98 9.21
N ASN A 260 -5.85 -0.94 8.53
CA ASN A 260 -5.51 -0.65 7.13
C ASN A 260 -4.90 0.76 7.06
N PRO A 261 -3.64 0.95 6.65
CA PRO A 261 -2.68 -0.06 6.16
C PRO A 261 -2.26 -1.09 7.22
N TYR A 262 -1.70 -2.21 6.75
CA TYR A 262 -1.21 -3.31 7.57
C TYR A 262 0.26 -3.63 7.27
N GLU A 263 1.06 -3.78 8.31
CA GLU A 263 2.46 -4.17 8.26
C GLU A 263 2.77 -5.29 9.28
N ALA A 264 3.52 -6.30 8.86
CA ALA A 264 3.99 -7.37 9.72
C ALA A 264 5.30 -7.97 9.25
N ILE A 265 5.94 -8.73 10.13
CA ILE A 265 7.10 -9.56 9.84
C ILE A 265 6.68 -11.01 10.06
N ILE A 266 6.74 -11.82 8.99
CA ILE A 266 6.40 -13.25 9.01
C ILE A 266 7.65 -14.02 8.58
N GLY A 267 8.22 -14.86 9.44
CA GLY A 267 9.43 -15.61 9.10
C GLY A 267 10.67 -14.75 8.81
N GLY A 268 10.70 -13.51 9.32
CA GLY A 268 11.74 -12.52 8.99
C GLY A 268 11.45 -11.68 7.73
N ILE A 269 10.38 -11.99 6.99
CA ILE A 269 9.94 -11.25 5.81
C ILE A 269 8.97 -10.13 6.22
N ARG A 270 9.40 -8.87 6.07
CA ARG A 270 8.54 -7.68 6.17
C ARG A 270 7.54 -7.59 5.02
N ILE A 271 6.25 -7.63 5.35
CA ILE A 271 5.12 -7.47 4.44
C ILE A 271 4.37 -6.19 4.81
N LEU A 272 4.01 -5.38 3.82
CA LEU A 272 3.19 -4.18 3.97
C LEU A 272 2.08 -4.20 2.91
N GLY A 273 0.88 -3.77 3.25
CA GLY A 273 -0.15 -3.59 2.25
C GLY A 273 -1.36 -2.80 2.72
N THR A 274 -2.28 -2.61 1.79
CA THR A 274 -3.52 -1.84 1.99
C THR A 274 -4.71 -2.57 1.39
N SER A 275 -5.92 -2.16 1.78
CA SER A 275 -7.16 -2.69 1.22
C SER A 275 -7.54 -2.08 -0.14
N GLY A 276 -6.68 -1.27 -0.78
CA GLY A 276 -6.87 -0.83 -2.17
C GLY A 276 -7.27 0.62 -2.39
N GLN A 277 -7.76 1.33 -1.36
CA GLN A 277 -8.31 2.68 -1.53
C GLN A 277 -7.27 3.69 -2.04
N ASN A 278 -6.01 3.58 -1.61
CA ASN A 278 -4.93 4.46 -2.05
C ASN A 278 -4.64 4.34 -3.56
N VAL A 279 -4.51 3.11 -4.07
CA VAL A 279 -4.24 2.88 -5.51
C VAL A 279 -5.45 3.28 -6.34
N GLN A 280 -6.67 2.95 -5.87
CA GLN A 280 -7.90 3.33 -6.56
C GLN A 280 -8.12 4.84 -6.60
N ASP A 281 -7.73 5.56 -5.54
CA ASP A 281 -7.81 7.03 -5.50
C ASP A 281 -6.80 7.66 -6.47
N ILE A 282 -5.55 7.19 -6.49
CA ILE A 282 -4.54 7.63 -7.48
C ILE A 282 -5.03 7.36 -8.90
N TYR A 283 -5.58 6.18 -9.19
CA TYR A 283 -6.13 5.84 -10.51
C TYR A 283 -7.20 6.84 -10.96
N ARG A 284 -8.06 7.28 -10.04
CA ARG A 284 -9.12 8.26 -10.34
C ARG A 284 -8.56 9.63 -10.67
N VAL A 285 -7.43 10.04 -10.09
CA VAL A 285 -6.89 11.42 -10.23
C VAL A 285 -5.63 11.49 -11.08
N SER A 286 -5.34 10.45 -11.86
CA SER A 286 -4.18 10.38 -12.74
C SER A 286 -4.51 9.74 -14.08
N SER A 287 -3.58 9.85 -15.01
CA SER A 287 -3.62 9.20 -16.32
C SER A 287 -3.12 7.75 -16.28
N PHE A 288 -2.75 7.21 -15.12
CA PHE A 288 -2.32 5.81 -15.01
C PHE A 288 -3.46 4.85 -15.35
N GLU A 289 -3.18 3.82 -16.14
CA GLU A 289 -4.16 2.77 -16.49
C GLU A 289 -3.93 1.45 -15.76
N ASP A 290 -2.69 1.16 -15.38
CA ASP A 290 -2.33 -0.10 -14.72
C ASP A 290 -2.11 0.10 -13.21
N HIS A 291 -2.90 -0.60 -12.40
CA HIS A 291 -2.84 -0.50 -10.94
C HIS A 291 -1.50 -1.02 -10.36
N MET A 292 -0.83 -1.96 -11.03
CA MET A 292 0.51 -2.41 -10.62
C MET A 292 1.56 -1.30 -10.83
N GLU A 293 1.46 -0.53 -11.91
CA GLU A 293 2.29 0.67 -12.13
C GLU A 293 2.06 1.71 -11.03
N ILE A 294 0.80 1.99 -10.70
CA ILE A 294 0.46 2.91 -9.59
C ILE A 294 1.08 2.42 -8.27
N LEU A 295 0.96 1.13 -7.96
CA LEU A 295 1.53 0.54 -6.74
C LEU A 295 3.05 0.74 -6.67
N GLU A 296 3.75 0.50 -7.78
CA GLU A 296 5.19 0.76 -7.90
C GLU A 296 5.53 2.26 -7.73
N HIS A 297 4.71 3.15 -8.29
CA HIS A 297 4.88 4.59 -8.09
C HIS A 297 4.76 4.99 -6.61
N THR A 298 3.86 4.38 -5.83
CA THR A 298 3.79 4.66 -4.38
C THR A 298 5.08 4.27 -3.64
N LEU A 299 5.79 3.22 -4.08
CA LEU A 299 7.12 2.88 -3.56
C LEU A 299 8.18 3.91 -3.98
N ASN A 300 8.17 4.32 -5.25
CA ASN A 300 9.11 5.31 -5.78
C ASN A 300 8.94 6.71 -5.15
N TRP A 301 7.70 7.07 -4.82
CA TRP A 301 7.36 8.26 -4.05
C TRP A 301 7.65 8.11 -2.55
N SER A 302 8.05 6.91 -2.09
CA SER A 302 8.23 6.57 -0.68
C SER A 302 7.01 6.95 0.18
N HIS A 303 5.80 6.81 -0.36
CA HIS A 303 4.57 7.26 0.27
C HIS A 303 3.37 6.38 -0.11
N ILE A 304 2.71 5.77 0.89
CA ILE A 304 1.60 4.82 0.70
C ILE A 304 0.37 5.49 0.07
N ALA A 305 0.03 6.70 0.50
CA ALA A 305 -1.19 7.42 0.09
C ALA A 305 -0.92 8.93 -0.13
N PRO A 306 -0.18 9.32 -1.18
CA PRO A 306 0.23 10.71 -1.40
C PRO A 306 -0.97 11.66 -1.55
N THR A 307 -2.06 11.17 -2.14
CA THR A 307 -3.31 11.92 -2.37
C THR A 307 -4.10 12.21 -1.11
N ALA A 308 -3.71 11.64 0.04
CA ALA A 308 -4.29 11.99 1.32
C ALA A 308 -3.65 13.28 1.88
N PRO A 309 -4.43 14.23 2.42
CA PRO A 309 -5.88 14.22 2.65
C PRO A 309 -6.77 14.71 1.50
N ASP A 310 -6.20 15.26 0.41
CA ASP A 310 -6.94 16.03 -0.61
C ASP A 310 -8.10 15.26 -1.25
N THR A 311 -7.85 14.04 -1.72
CA THR A 311 -8.86 13.21 -2.40
C THR A 311 -9.13 11.92 -1.65
N LEU A 312 -8.12 11.37 -0.96
CA LEU A 312 -8.30 10.29 0.01
C LEU A 312 -8.36 10.84 1.44
N GLY A 313 -9.54 10.78 2.06
CA GLY A 313 -9.70 11.26 3.44
C GLY A 313 -8.80 10.54 4.45
N CYS A 314 -8.09 11.29 5.29
CA CYS A 314 -7.24 10.73 6.34
C CYS A 314 -7.37 11.47 7.67
N HIS A 315 -6.83 10.88 8.74
CA HIS A 315 -6.75 11.53 10.04
C HIS A 315 -5.79 12.75 9.99
N PRO A 316 -6.12 13.91 10.60
CA PRO A 316 -5.31 15.12 10.56
C PRO A 316 -4.06 15.02 11.45
N TYR A 317 -3.04 14.30 10.97
CA TYR A 317 -1.75 14.16 11.66
C TYR A 317 -0.98 15.48 11.72
N TYR A 318 -0.24 15.66 12.81
CA TYR A 318 0.51 16.90 13.08
C TYR A 318 1.93 16.70 13.57
N ILE A 319 2.27 15.50 14.04
CA ILE A 319 3.63 15.15 14.50
C ILE A 319 4.36 14.36 13.43
N LYS A 320 3.71 13.32 12.92
CA LYS A 320 4.31 12.36 11.99
C LYS A 320 3.24 11.88 11.01
N ASP A 321 3.57 11.90 9.72
CA ASP A 321 2.76 11.26 8.69
C ASP A 321 3.10 9.76 8.65
N PRO A 322 2.16 8.85 9.02
CA PRO A 322 2.43 7.41 9.06
C PRO A 322 2.53 6.78 7.66
N PHE A 323 2.06 7.46 6.60
CA PHE A 323 2.06 6.93 5.24
C PHE A 323 3.41 7.03 4.55
N ILE A 324 4.38 7.74 5.15
CA ILE A 324 5.74 7.80 4.64
C ILE A 324 6.44 6.44 4.86
N LEU A 325 7.00 5.88 3.79
CA LEU A 325 7.74 4.62 3.82
C LEU A 325 9.16 4.85 4.32
N GLU A 326 9.43 4.57 5.59
CA GLU A 326 10.78 4.70 6.17
C GLU A 326 11.73 3.59 5.71
N LYS A 327 11.20 2.37 5.57
CA LYS A 327 11.92 1.18 5.11
C LYS A 327 11.15 0.57 3.94
N CYS A 328 11.88 -0.01 2.99
CA CYS A 328 11.24 -0.71 1.89
C CYS A 328 10.76 -2.09 2.39
N PRO A 329 9.48 -2.45 2.22
CA PRO A 329 9.02 -3.80 2.52
C PRO A 329 9.64 -4.82 1.56
N HIS A 330 9.65 -6.11 1.93
CA HIS A 330 10.06 -7.19 1.02
C HIS A 330 8.90 -7.60 0.11
N VAL A 331 7.67 -7.57 0.66
CA VAL A 331 6.43 -7.80 -0.08
C VAL A 331 5.53 -6.59 0.13
N TYR A 332 5.12 -5.96 -0.96
CA TYR A 332 4.16 -4.85 -0.95
C TYR A 332 2.92 -5.25 -1.73
N PHE A 333 1.77 -5.32 -1.05
CA PHE A 333 0.52 -5.79 -1.65
C PHE A 333 -0.59 -4.74 -1.57
N VAL A 334 -1.58 -4.92 -2.43
CA VAL A 334 -2.79 -4.10 -2.45
C VAL A 334 -4.01 -4.98 -2.72
N GLY A 335 -5.03 -4.85 -1.89
CA GLY A 335 -6.30 -5.59 -2.03
C GLY A 335 -7.28 -4.93 -3.00
N ASN A 336 -8.37 -5.63 -3.29
CA ASN A 336 -9.53 -5.13 -4.06
C ASN A 336 -9.17 -4.53 -5.44
N GLN A 337 -8.18 -5.12 -6.12
CA GLN A 337 -7.81 -4.74 -7.49
C GLN A 337 -8.62 -5.52 -8.53
N PRO A 338 -8.85 -4.98 -9.74
CA PRO A 338 -9.71 -5.60 -10.74
C PRO A 338 -9.20 -6.94 -11.31
N LYS A 339 -7.89 -7.21 -11.17
CA LYS A 339 -7.24 -8.44 -11.64
C LYS A 339 -6.03 -8.78 -10.76
N TYR A 340 -5.65 -10.05 -10.74
CA TYR A 340 -4.39 -10.49 -10.16
C TYR A 340 -3.21 -10.08 -11.05
N GLN A 341 -2.20 -9.48 -10.44
CA GLN A 341 -0.89 -9.20 -11.04
C GLN A 341 0.20 -9.34 -9.97
N SER A 342 1.42 -9.65 -10.38
CA SER A 342 2.60 -9.65 -9.52
C SER A 342 3.83 -9.19 -10.30
N LYS A 343 4.74 -8.48 -9.63
CA LYS A 343 5.98 -7.97 -10.22
C LYS A 343 7.10 -8.01 -9.17
N ILE A 344 8.28 -8.50 -9.56
CA ILE A 344 9.51 -8.36 -8.77
C ILE A 344 10.23 -7.11 -9.27
N ILE A 345 10.62 -6.24 -8.35
CA ILE A 345 11.32 -5.01 -8.65
C ILE A 345 12.70 -5.08 -7.98
N ASN A 346 13.75 -4.86 -8.77
CA ASN A 346 15.11 -4.68 -8.28
C ASN A 346 15.39 -3.19 -8.32
N ALA A 347 15.57 -2.57 -7.15
CA ALA A 347 15.80 -1.14 -6.98
C ALA A 347 17.29 -0.79 -6.91
#